data_AF-A0A7V2W914-F1
#
_entry.id   AF-A0A7V2W914-F1
#
_cell.length_a   1.000
_cell.length_b   1.000
_cell.length_c   1.000
_cell.angle_alpha   90.00
_cell.angle_beta   90.00
_cell.angle_gamma   90.00
#
_symmetry.space_group_name_H-M   'P 1'
#
loop_
_entity.id
_entity.type
_entity.pdbx_description
1 polymer ?
#
loop_
_entity_poly.entity_id
_entity_poly.type
_entity_poly.pdbx_seq_one_letter_code
_entity_poly.pdbx_strand_id
1 'polypeptide(L)'
;MSGPRAMDGGALAAVDGGRLRVRLLAAVFAVAFLSIGIRLVDMASVSGGSRERTAGAGDPGAVADAPDRAEIRDRNGVLLATNVQVLSLAADPSKLPDPDRAAELLA
;
A
#
# COMPACT_ATOMS: atom_id res chain seq x y z
N MET A 1 47.88 -29.72 -49.18
CA MET A 1 47.56 -28.34 -49.59
C MET A 1 46.25 -27.95 -48.90
N SER A 2 46.32 -27.30 -47.74
CA SER A 2 45.13 -26.84 -46.99
C SER A 2 44.95 -25.35 -47.27
N GLY A 3 43.85 -24.99 -47.95
CA GLY A 3 43.47 -23.60 -48.20
C GLY A 3 42.92 -22.91 -46.94
N PRO A 4 42.90 -21.56 -46.91
CA PRO A 4 42.43 -20.82 -45.76
C PRO A 4 40.92 -20.95 -45.63
N ARG A 5 40.44 -21.36 -44.46
CA ARG A 5 39.01 -21.29 -44.12
C ARG A 5 38.69 -19.83 -43.79
N ALA A 6 37.96 -19.18 -44.70
CA ALA A 6 37.30 -17.91 -44.42
C ALA A 6 36.23 -18.16 -43.35
N MET A 7 36.59 -17.92 -42.09
CA MET A 7 35.64 -17.83 -40.99
C MET A 7 35.36 -16.34 -40.74
N ASP A 8 34.10 -16.04 -40.42
CA ASP A 8 33.67 -14.90 -39.62
C ASP A 8 33.35 -13.56 -40.32
N GLY A 9 32.33 -13.58 -41.20
CA GLY A 9 31.48 -12.40 -41.46
C GLY A 9 30.15 -12.42 -40.68
N GLY A 10 29.60 -13.60 -40.40
CA GLY A 10 28.27 -13.76 -39.79
C GLY A 10 28.26 -13.81 -38.26
N ALA A 11 29.34 -14.30 -37.64
CA ALA A 11 29.43 -14.41 -36.18
C ALA A 11 29.44 -13.04 -35.51
N LEU A 12 30.18 -12.08 -36.06
CA LEU A 12 30.26 -10.69 -35.56
C LEU A 12 28.89 -9.98 -35.58
N ALA A 13 28.12 -10.13 -36.67
CA ALA A 13 26.79 -9.53 -36.80
C ALA A 13 25.75 -10.11 -35.82
N ALA A 14 25.88 -11.40 -35.45
CA ALA A 14 25.01 -12.02 -34.47
C ALA A 14 25.24 -11.49 -33.04
N VAL A 15 26.48 -11.10 -32.70
CA VAL A 15 26.82 -10.51 -31.39
C VAL A 15 26.16 -9.13 -31.21
N ASP A 16 26.07 -8.34 -32.29
CA ASP A 16 25.44 -7.01 -32.26
C ASP A 16 23.93 -7.09 -32.06
N GLY A 17 23.26 -8.06 -32.69
CA GLY A 17 21.83 -8.30 -32.53
C GLY A 17 21.43 -8.76 -31.11
N GLY A 18 22.27 -9.58 -30.46
CA GLY A 18 22.06 -10.01 -29.09
C GLY A 18 22.20 -8.89 -28.06
N ARG A 19 23.18 -7.99 -28.29
CA ARG A 19 23.48 -6.87 -27.38
C ARG A 19 22.37 -5.82 -27.35
N LEU A 20 21.71 -5.57 -28.47
CA LEU A 20 20.55 -4.66 -28.54
C LEU A 20 19.37 -5.19 -27.71
N ARG A 21 19.06 -6.49 -27.84
CA ARG A 21 17.95 -7.11 -27.08
C ARG A 21 18.20 -7.03 -25.57
N VAL A 22 19.41 -7.36 -25.12
CA VAL A 22 19.79 -7.26 -23.71
C VAL A 22 19.67 -5.82 -23.19
N ARG A 23 20.10 -4.83 -23.99
CA ARG A 23 19.95 -3.40 -23.64
C ARG A 23 18.48 -2.97 -23.55
N LEU A 24 17.63 -3.42 -24.48
CA LEU A 24 16.20 -3.12 -24.45
C LEU A 24 15.52 -3.72 -23.22
N LEU A 25 15.80 -4.99 -22.90
CA LEU A 25 15.27 -5.62 -21.68
C LEU A 25 15.75 -4.85 -20.45
N ALA A 26 17.04 -4.55 -20.35
CA ALA A 26 17.58 -3.79 -19.22
C ALA A 26 16.91 -2.41 -19.07
N ALA A 27 16.65 -1.70 -20.16
CA ALA A 27 15.95 -0.43 -20.14
C ALA A 27 14.49 -0.58 -19.66
N VAL A 28 13.76 -1.58 -20.15
CA VAL A 28 12.38 -1.85 -19.72
C VAL A 28 12.32 -2.19 -18.23
N PHE A 29 13.19 -3.07 -17.76
CA PHE A 29 13.28 -3.42 -16.34
C PHE A 29 13.68 -2.21 -15.49
N ALA A 30 14.64 -1.39 -15.95
CA ALA A 30 15.03 -0.18 -15.24
C ALA A 30 13.85 0.79 -15.07
N VAL A 31 13.06 1.01 -16.13
CA VAL A 31 11.85 1.84 -16.07
C VAL A 31 10.80 1.25 -15.13
N ALA A 32 10.58 -0.06 -15.15
CA ALA A 32 9.64 -0.74 -14.27
C ALA A 32 10.06 -0.65 -12.79
N PHE A 33 11.34 -0.85 -12.47
CA PHE A 33 11.81 -0.70 -11.10
C PHE A 33 11.79 0.76 -10.64
N LEU A 34 12.08 1.71 -11.54
CA LEU A 34 12.00 3.13 -11.22
C LEU A 34 10.56 3.56 -10.93
N SER A 35 9.56 3.08 -11.68
CA SER A 35 8.15 3.40 -11.42
C SER A 35 7.67 2.87 -10.07
N ILE A 36 8.08 1.64 -9.70
CA ILE A 36 7.82 1.07 -8.38
C ILE A 36 8.51 1.91 -7.29
N GLY A 37 9.78 2.27 -7.48
CA GLY A 37 10.54 3.10 -6.54
C GLY A 37 9.90 4.46 -6.31
N ILE A 38 9.48 5.15 -7.38
CA ILE A 38 8.74 6.42 -7.31
C ILE A 38 7.45 6.23 -6.52
N ARG A 39 6.67 5.18 -6.82
CA ARG A 39 5.41 4.90 -6.12
C ARG A 39 5.63 4.61 -4.63
N LEU A 40 6.73 3.94 -4.28
CA LEU A 40 7.10 3.68 -2.88
C LEU A 40 7.49 4.97 -2.16
N VAL A 41 8.26 5.86 -2.79
CA VAL A 41 8.62 7.17 -2.22
C VAL A 41 7.38 8.05 -2.06
N ASP A 42 6.49 8.08 -3.05
CA ASP A 42 5.19 8.75 -3.00
C ASP A 42 4.37 8.26 -1.80
N MET A 43 4.17 6.95 -1.68
CA MET A 43 3.45 6.37 -0.53
C MET A 43 4.16 6.60 0.82
N ALA A 44 5.49 6.52 0.87
CA ALA A 44 6.26 6.73 2.09
C ALA A 44 6.25 8.20 2.54
N SER A 45 6.35 9.14 1.61
CA SER A 45 6.32 10.58 1.87
C SER A 45 4.93 11.05 2.31
N VAL A 46 3.87 10.51 1.69
CA VAL A 46 2.47 10.77 2.07
C VAL A 46 2.11 10.15 3.42
N SER A 47 2.79 9.07 3.85
CA SER A 47 2.57 8.45 5.17
C SER A 47 3.32 9.13 6.32
N GLY A 48 4.11 10.18 6.05
CA GLY A 48 4.89 10.93 7.05
C GLY A 48 4.07 11.79 8.02
N GLY A 49 2.74 11.86 7.89
CA GLY A 49 1.87 12.70 8.72
C GLY A 49 0.81 11.97 9.55
N SER A 50 0.67 10.64 9.46
CA SER A 50 -0.48 9.97 10.07
C SER A 50 -0.30 8.48 10.37
N ARG A 51 0.89 8.07 10.81
CA ARG A 51 1.01 6.79 11.52
C ARG A 51 2.21 6.76 12.46
N GLU A 52 2.05 7.43 13.60
CA GLU A 52 2.56 6.88 14.85
C GLU A 52 1.99 5.46 14.97
N ARG A 53 2.78 4.52 14.46
CA ARG A 53 2.65 3.09 14.69
C ARG A 53 3.08 2.86 16.14
N THR A 54 2.29 3.35 17.07
CA THR A 54 2.27 2.84 18.42
C THR A 54 1.90 1.37 18.27
N ALA A 55 2.85 0.50 18.57
CA ALA A 55 2.68 -0.94 18.62
C ALA A 55 1.67 -1.28 19.72
N GLY A 56 0.39 -1.17 19.38
CA GLY A 56 -0.75 -1.66 20.13
C GLY A 56 -1.53 -2.59 19.21
N ALA A 57 -1.81 -3.80 19.68
CA ALA A 57 -2.55 -4.83 18.96
C ALA A 57 -3.80 -4.28 18.26
N GLY A 58 -3.87 -4.50 16.95
CA GLY A 58 -4.99 -4.07 16.12
C GLY A 58 -4.48 -3.40 14.86
N ASP A 59 -4.16 -4.19 13.84
CA ASP A 59 -4.17 -3.69 12.48
C ASP A 59 -5.64 -3.40 12.13
N PRO A 60 -6.10 -2.14 11.97
CA PRO A 60 -7.33 -1.88 11.24
C PRO A 60 -6.93 -1.84 9.77
N GLY A 61 -6.39 -2.95 9.27
CA GLY A 61 -6.23 -3.18 7.86
C GLY A 61 -7.63 -3.24 7.29
N ALA A 62 -8.09 -2.12 6.73
CA ALA A 62 -9.40 -2.01 6.13
C ALA A 62 -10.54 -2.48 7.06
N VAL A 63 -10.73 -1.80 8.19
CA VAL A 63 -12.12 -1.48 8.49
C VAL A 63 -12.47 -0.48 7.39
N ALA A 64 -12.94 -1.01 6.26
CA ALA A 64 -13.68 -0.19 5.31
C ALA A 64 -14.59 0.66 6.17
N ASP A 65 -14.52 1.99 6.00
CA ASP A 65 -15.56 2.90 6.47
C ASP A 65 -16.87 2.12 6.38
N ALA A 66 -17.43 1.74 7.53
CA ALA A 66 -18.71 1.05 7.54
C ALA A 66 -19.59 1.88 6.62
N PRO A 67 -20.20 1.29 5.58
CA PRO A 67 -20.75 2.06 4.46
C PRO A 67 -21.57 3.19 5.05
N ASP A 68 -21.10 4.42 4.85
CA ASP A 68 -21.66 5.61 5.47
C ASP A 68 -23.16 5.57 5.16
N ARG A 69 -23.97 5.29 6.17
CA ARG A 69 -25.41 5.13 5.98
C ARG A 69 -25.90 6.46 5.45
N ALA A 70 -26.34 6.47 4.19
CA ALA A 70 -26.78 7.69 3.56
C ALA A 70 -27.84 8.41 4.41
N GLU A 71 -27.77 9.74 4.41
CA GLU A 71 -28.77 10.57 5.05
C GLU A 71 -30.16 10.26 4.49
N ILE A 72 -31.13 10.02 5.38
CA ILE A 72 -32.53 9.88 4.98
C ILE A 72 -33.17 11.24 5.03
N ARG A 73 -33.78 11.65 3.91
CA ARG A 73 -34.53 12.90 3.77
C ARG A 73 -35.98 12.60 3.35
N ASP A 74 -36.93 13.39 3.81
CA ASP A 74 -38.33 13.33 3.35
C ASP A 74 -38.47 13.92 1.92
N ARG A 75 -39.64 13.81 1.31
CA ARG A 75 -40.01 14.40 0.01
C ARG A 75 -39.78 15.91 -0.09
N ASN A 76 -39.81 16.60 1.06
CA ASN A 76 -39.56 18.04 1.16
C ASN A 76 -38.06 18.37 1.37
N GLY A 77 -37.18 17.36 1.35
CA GLY A 77 -35.74 17.51 1.56
C GLY A 77 -35.30 17.64 3.02
N VAL A 78 -36.22 17.52 3.98
CA VAL A 78 -35.96 17.61 5.42
C VAL A 78 -35.23 16.36 5.91
N LEU A 79 -34.14 16.53 6.67
CA LEU A 79 -33.33 15.46 7.23
C LEU A 79 -34.11 14.70 8.33
N LEU A 80 -34.23 13.38 8.18
CA LEU A 80 -34.90 12.49 9.12
C LEU A 80 -33.92 11.59 9.90
N ALA A 81 -32.80 11.18 9.30
CA ALA A 81 -31.79 10.38 9.97
C ALA A 81 -30.41 10.57 9.34
N THR A 82 -29.39 10.76 10.18
CA THR A 82 -27.98 10.92 9.79
C THR A 82 -27.08 10.12 10.73
N ASN A 83 -25.81 9.96 10.34
CA ASN A 83 -24.80 9.38 11.22
C ASN A 83 -24.20 10.48 12.08
N VAL A 84 -24.03 10.17 13.36
CA VAL A 84 -23.38 11.06 14.32
C VAL A 84 -22.17 10.35 14.87
N GLN A 85 -21.03 11.02 14.87
CA GLN A 85 -19.81 10.48 15.42
C GLN A 85 -19.91 10.50 16.95
N VAL A 86 -19.87 9.32 17.56
CA VAL A 86 -19.92 9.14 19.01
C VAL A 86 -18.63 8.50 19.50
N LEU A 87 -18.10 9.00 20.61
CA LEU A 87 -16.96 8.36 21.27
C LEU A 87 -17.47 7.14 22.03
N SER A 88 -16.94 5.97 21.71
CA SER A 88 -17.14 4.74 22.49
C SER A 88 -15.86 4.43 23.23
N LEU A 89 -15.95 4.26 24.55
CA LEU A 89 -14.84 3.82 25.38
C LEU A 89 -15.05 2.34 25.73
N ALA A 90 -14.09 1.51 25.38
CA ALA A 90 -14.07 0.09 25.73
C ALA A 90 -12.69 -0.28 26.26
N ALA A 91 -12.67 -1.16 27.26
CA ALA A 91 -11.45 -1.68 27.86
C ALA A 91 -11.53 -3.20 28.00
N ASP A 92 -10.41 -3.87 27.77
CA ASP A 92 -10.28 -5.31 28.04
C ASP A 92 -9.90 -5.49 29.52
N PRO A 93 -10.78 -6.07 30.35
CA PRO A 93 -10.54 -6.17 31.79
C PRO A 93 -9.30 -7.01 32.14
N SER A 94 -8.89 -7.93 31.27
CA SER A 94 -7.72 -8.79 31.49
C SER A 94 -6.39 -8.02 31.40
N LYS A 95 -6.43 -6.82 30.82
CA LYS A 95 -5.27 -5.93 30.64
C LYS A 95 -5.29 -4.75 31.60
N LEU A 96 -6.32 -4.65 32.45
CA LEU A 96 -6.41 -3.63 33.47
C LEU A 96 -5.57 -4.06 34.69
N PRO A 97 -4.73 -3.17 35.24
CA PRO A 97 -3.98 -3.45 36.45
C PRO A 97 -4.88 -3.80 37.65
N ASP A 98 -6.04 -3.13 37.74
CA ASP A 98 -7.06 -3.34 38.77
C ASP A 98 -8.45 -3.10 38.14
N PRO A 99 -9.11 -4.16 37.63
CA PRO A 99 -10.40 -4.02 36.96
C PRO A 99 -11.53 -3.64 37.92
N ASP A 100 -11.47 -4.10 39.18
CA ASP A 100 -12.50 -3.83 40.19
C ASP A 100 -12.48 -2.35 40.57
N ARG A 101 -11.29 -1.79 40.82
CA ARG A 101 -11.15 -0.35 41.12
C ARG A 101 -11.54 0.52 39.93
N ALA A 102 -11.18 0.11 38.71
CA ALA A 102 -11.57 0.85 37.51
C ALA A 102 -13.09 0.87 37.31
N ALA A 103 -13.78 -0.24 37.55
CA ALA A 103 -15.24 -0.30 37.49
C ALA A 103 -15.89 0.62 38.54
N GLU A 104 -15.36 0.67 39.76
CA GLU A 104 -15.84 1.57 40.82
C GLU A 104 -15.68 3.05 40.43
N LEU A 105 -14.58 3.41 39.76
CA LEU A 105 -14.33 4.79 39.33
C LEU A 105 -15.14 5.23 38.10
N LEU A 106 -15.65 4.27 37.32
CA LEU A 106 -16.41 4.52 36.09
C LEU A 106 -17.93 4.40 36.26
N ALA A 107 -18.39 3.85 37.40
CA ALA A 107 -19.82 3.78 37.76
C ALA A 107 -20.39 5.15 38.13
#